data_AF-A0A536EEA6-F1
#
_entry.id   AF-A0A536EEA6-F1
#
_cell.length_a   1.000
_cell.length_b   1.000
_cell.length_c   1.000
_cell.angle_alpha   90.00
_cell.angle_beta   90.00
_cell.angle_gamma   90.00
#
_symmetry.space_group_name_H-M   'P 1'
#
loop_
_entity.id
_entity.type
_entity.pdbx_description
1 polymer ?
#
loop_
_entity_poly.entity_id
_entity_poly.type
_entity_poly.pdbx_seq_one_letter_code
_entity_poly.pdbx_strand_id
1 'polypeptide(L)'
;MPTAEVVQIPPGRLDLDKPIYTLSIAAEILEVHPRTLMMYEALGLVVPHRTATKRRRYSQRDLLTLQAIQRLTRGHGLNLNGARYVIQCLKLLDEHGIPRPDGLRDINVEHVQL
;
A
#
# COMPACT_ATOMS: atom_id res chain seq x y z
N MET A 1 34.14 4.91 -21.88
CA MET A 1 32.71 5.27 -21.85
C MET A 1 31.93 4.01 -21.58
N PRO A 2 31.37 3.78 -20.39
CA PRO A 2 30.54 2.60 -20.16
C PRO A 2 29.17 2.84 -20.80
N THR A 3 28.81 1.95 -21.72
CA THR A 3 27.48 1.84 -22.32
C THR A 3 26.46 1.63 -21.21
N ALA A 4 25.51 2.54 -21.08
CA ALA A 4 24.35 2.32 -20.24
C ALA A 4 23.57 1.14 -20.84
N GLU A 5 23.64 -0.01 -20.19
CA GLU A 5 22.74 -1.14 -20.47
C GLU A 5 21.31 -0.64 -20.33
N VAL A 6 20.60 -0.63 -21.46
CA VAL A 6 19.17 -0.39 -21.50
C VAL A 6 18.52 -1.57 -20.79
N VAL A 7 18.14 -1.37 -19.52
CA VAL A 7 17.37 -2.35 -18.75
C VAL A 7 16.04 -2.56 -19.47
N GLN A 8 15.95 -3.66 -20.21
CA GLN A 8 14.76 -4.07 -20.92
C GLN A 8 13.76 -4.64 -19.91
N ILE A 9 12.85 -3.79 -19.42
CA ILE A 9 11.76 -4.20 -18.53
C ILE A 9 10.75 -4.99 -19.39
N PRO A 10 10.51 -6.28 -19.13
CA PRO A 10 9.51 -7.05 -19.87
C PRO A 10 8.13 -6.42 -19.66
N PRO A 11 7.30 -6.28 -20.71
CA PRO A 11 5.95 -5.77 -20.57
C PRO A 11 5.12 -6.83 -19.84
N GLY A 12 4.55 -6.50 -18.68
CA GLY A 12 3.48 -7.31 -18.09
C GLY A 12 3.60 -7.68 -16.61
N ARG A 13 4.68 -7.33 -15.89
CA ARG A 13 4.69 -7.42 -14.42
C ARG A 13 5.07 -6.07 -13.84
N LEU A 14 4.06 -5.29 -13.43
CA LEU A 14 4.30 -4.12 -12.58
C LEU A 14 5.03 -4.63 -11.35
N ASP A 15 6.30 -4.26 -11.22
CA ASP A 15 7.03 -4.46 -9.97
C ASP A 15 6.33 -3.62 -8.90
N LEU A 16 5.54 -4.29 -8.05
CA LEU A 16 4.67 -3.64 -7.08
C LEU A 16 5.45 -2.80 -6.08
N ASP A 17 6.73 -3.12 -5.88
CA ASP A 17 7.65 -2.45 -4.96
C ASP A 17 8.33 -1.24 -5.60
N LYS A 18 8.27 -1.08 -6.92
CA LYS A 18 8.91 0.03 -7.62
C LYS A 18 8.20 1.35 -7.27
N PRO A 19 8.87 2.30 -6.60
CA PRO A 19 8.21 3.51 -6.11
C PRO A 19 8.13 4.56 -7.23
N ILE A 20 6.99 4.62 -7.92
CA ILE A 20 6.78 5.49 -9.09
C ILE A 20 5.77 6.61 -8.84
N TYR A 21 4.81 6.42 -7.95
CA TYR A 21 3.71 7.36 -7.73
C TYR A 21 4.16 8.57 -6.90
N THR A 22 3.77 9.78 -7.29
CA THR A 22 3.98 11.00 -6.48
C THR A 22 2.88 11.13 -5.42
N LEU A 23 3.06 12.04 -4.45
CA LEU A 23 2.02 12.36 -3.46
C LEU A 23 0.68 12.72 -4.12
N SER A 24 0.69 13.55 -5.16
CA SER A 24 -0.54 13.97 -5.85
C SER A 24 -1.25 12.81 -6.54
N ILE A 25 -0.51 11.99 -7.30
CA ILE A 25 -1.09 10.86 -8.03
C ILE A 25 -1.57 9.79 -7.04
N ALA A 26 -0.80 9.50 -5.99
CA ALA A 26 -1.20 8.57 -4.95
C ALA A 26 -2.49 9.02 -4.23
N ALA A 27 -2.60 10.32 -3.93
CA ALA A 27 -3.80 10.89 -3.30
C ALA A 27 -5.03 10.80 -4.21
N GLU A 28 -4.86 11.02 -5.51
CA GLU A 28 -5.91 10.85 -6.53
C GLU A 28 -6.38 9.40 -6.63
N ILE A 29 -5.45 8.45 -6.74
CA ILE A 29 -5.77 7.00 -6.80
C ILE A 29 -6.51 6.53 -5.54
N LEU A 30 -6.14 7.08 -4.38
CA LEU A 30 -6.74 6.75 -3.09
C LEU A 30 -8.00 7.57 -2.78
N GLU A 31 -8.41 8.45 -3.69
CA GLU A 31 -9.55 9.36 -3.54
C GLU A 31 -9.53 10.10 -2.19
N VAL A 32 -8.35 10.64 -1.83
CA VAL A 32 -8.13 11.41 -0.61
C VAL A 32 -7.41 12.71 -0.89
N HIS A 33 -7.56 13.66 0.02
CA HIS A 33 -6.76 14.87 -0.01
C HIS A 33 -5.26 14.55 0.27
N PRO A 34 -4.29 15.20 -0.41
CA PRO A 34 -2.86 15.00 -0.14
C PRO A 34 -2.45 15.18 1.33
N ARG A 35 -3.16 16.07 2.06
CA ARG A 35 -2.98 16.27 3.51
C ARG A 35 -3.28 15.01 4.32
N THR A 36 -4.30 14.26 3.93
CA THR A 36 -4.70 12.99 4.55
C THR A 36 -3.67 11.91 4.28
N LEU A 37 -3.15 11.82 3.05
CA LEU A 37 -2.07 10.89 2.72
C LEU A 37 -0.79 11.19 3.54
N MET A 38 -0.43 12.47 3.70
CA MET A 38 0.67 12.86 4.60
C MET A 38 0.40 12.53 6.07
N MET A 39 -0.85 12.57 6.52
CA MET A 39 -1.22 12.13 7.86
C MET A 39 -1.03 10.61 8.02
N TYR A 40 -1.41 9.83 7.01
CA TYR A 40 -1.19 8.37 7.01
C TYR A 40 0.30 8.01 7.07
N GLU A 41 1.16 8.75 6.36
CA GLU A 41 2.62 8.61 6.50
C GLU A 41 3.11 8.93 7.92
N ALA A 42 2.63 10.04 8.51
CA ALA A 42 3.05 10.46 9.85
C ALA A 42 2.63 9.45 10.93
N LEU A 43 1.55 8.72 10.70
CA LEU A 43 1.07 7.63 11.56
C LEU A 43 1.78 6.29 11.26
N GLY A 44 2.74 6.27 10.33
CA GLY A 44 3.52 5.08 9.99
C GLY A 44 2.71 3.99 9.29
N LEU A 45 1.62 4.34 8.60
CA LEU A 45 0.80 3.36 7.86
C LEU A 45 1.48 2.89 6.58
N VAL A 46 2.30 3.76 5.98
CA VAL A 46 3.18 3.46 4.85
C VAL A 46 4.45 4.28 5.00
N VAL A 47 5.55 3.79 4.42
CA VAL A 47 6.84 4.48 4.42
C VAL A 47 7.28 4.69 2.96
N PRO A 48 6.95 5.84 2.35
CA PRO A 48 7.29 6.08 0.96
C PRO A 48 8.80 6.19 0.78
N HIS A 49 9.28 5.68 -0.34
CA HIS A 49 10.68 5.85 -0.75
C HIS A 49 10.97 7.34 -0.99
N ARG A 50 12.17 7.79 -0.60
CA ARG A 50 12.64 9.16 -0.87
C ARG A 50 13.73 9.13 -1.93
N THR A 51 13.56 9.91 -3.00
CA THR A 51 14.58 10.06 -4.04
C THR A 51 15.80 10.82 -3.52
N ALA A 52 16.90 10.84 -4.29
CA ALA A 52 18.07 11.68 -4.01
C ALA A 52 17.70 13.18 -3.82
N THR A 53 16.66 13.64 -4.52
CA THR A 53 16.08 14.98 -4.38
C THR A 53 15.09 15.13 -3.21
N LYS A 54 15.05 14.17 -2.27
CA LYS A 54 14.15 14.08 -1.11
C LYS A 54 12.65 14.05 -1.42
N ARG A 55 12.26 13.84 -2.69
CA ARG A 55 10.84 13.73 -3.08
C ARG A 55 10.31 12.35 -2.73
N ARG A 56 9.08 12.29 -2.24
CA ARG A 56 8.38 11.04 -1.90
C ARG A 56 7.94 10.32 -3.17
N ARG A 57 8.09 8.99 -3.15
CA ARG A 57 7.58 8.08 -4.16
C ARG A 57 6.91 6.90 -3.49
N TYR A 58 5.68 6.60 -3.89
CA TYR A 58 4.92 5.45 -3.40
C TYR A 58 5.03 4.34 -4.44
N SER A 59 5.12 3.13 -3.95
CA SER A 59 5.00 1.89 -4.71
C SER A 59 3.52 1.55 -4.91
N GLN A 60 3.22 0.62 -5.81
CA GLN A 60 1.85 0.10 -5.93
C GLN A 60 1.44 -0.61 -4.63
N ARG A 61 2.40 -1.25 -3.95
CA ARG A 61 2.20 -1.93 -2.67
C ARG A 61 1.75 -0.99 -1.55
N ASP A 62 2.33 0.22 -1.50
CA ASP A 62 1.89 1.27 -0.58
C ASP A 62 0.42 1.64 -0.80
N LEU A 63 0.00 1.77 -2.06
CA LEU A 63 -1.38 2.13 -2.40
C LEU A 63 -2.36 1.01 -2.02
N LEU A 64 -2.01 -0.25 -2.31
CA LEU A 64 -2.84 -1.40 -1.92
C LEU A 64 -3.00 -1.51 -0.40
N THR A 65 -1.92 -1.24 0.35
CA THR A 65 -1.94 -1.16 1.82
C THR A 65 -2.93 -0.11 2.31
N LEU A 66 -2.86 1.10 1.75
CA LEU A 66 -3.74 2.20 2.14
C LEU A 66 -5.19 1.94 1.74
N GLN A 67 -5.45 1.31 0.59
CA GLN A 67 -6.80 0.90 0.18
C GLN A 67 -7.40 -0.13 1.16
N ALA A 68 -6.62 -1.12 1.60
CA ALA A 68 -7.08 -2.10 2.58
C ALA A 68 -7.45 -1.41 3.92
N ILE A 69 -6.60 -0.49 4.38
CA ILE A 69 -6.86 0.31 5.59
C ILE A 69 -8.11 1.18 5.43
N GLN A 70 -8.30 1.83 4.27
CA GLN A 70 -9.49 2.63 3.99
C GLN A 70 -10.77 1.79 4.01
N ARG A 71 -10.74 0.59 3.45
CA ARG A 71 -11.90 -0.31 3.44
C ARG A 71 -12.28 -0.76 4.84
N LEU A 72 -11.29 -1.10 5.66
CA LEU A 72 -11.49 -1.46 7.07
C LEU A 72 -12.00 -0.29 7.91
N THR A 73 -11.51 0.92 7.67
CA THR A 73 -11.93 2.11 8.44
C THR A 73 -13.31 2.60 8.03
N ARG A 74 -13.61 2.69 6.72
CA ARG A 74 -14.89 3.19 6.21
C ARG A 74 -16.00 2.14 6.25
N GLY A 75 -15.70 0.88 5.92
CA GLY A 75 -16.68 -0.20 5.83
C GLY A 75 -16.96 -0.90 7.16
N HIS A 76 -15.93 -1.05 8.01
CA HIS A 76 -16.06 -1.78 9.29
C HIS A 76 -15.97 -0.88 10.52
N GLY A 77 -15.86 0.44 10.34
CA GLY A 77 -15.81 1.41 11.44
C GLY A 77 -14.57 1.29 12.33
N LEU A 78 -13.53 0.62 11.84
CA LEU A 78 -12.28 0.48 12.61
C LEU A 78 -11.51 1.79 12.62
N ASN A 79 -10.79 2.04 13.72
CA ASN A 79 -9.73 3.05 13.68
C ASN A 79 -8.49 2.51 12.94
N LEU A 80 -7.52 3.38 12.66
CA LEU A 80 -6.33 3.03 11.89
C LEU A 80 -5.50 1.91 12.54
N ASN A 81 -5.36 1.90 13.86
CA ASN A 81 -4.65 0.83 14.58
C ASN A 81 -5.41 -0.50 14.49
N GLY A 82 -6.73 -0.46 14.65
CA GLY A 82 -7.59 -1.63 14.47
C GLY A 82 -7.47 -2.22 13.07
N ALA A 83 -7.46 -1.37 12.03
CA ALA A 83 -7.26 -1.82 10.66
C ALA A 83 -5.90 -2.51 10.46
N ARG A 84 -4.81 -2.00 11.08
CA ARG A 84 -3.50 -2.66 11.02
C ARG A 84 -3.52 -4.05 11.63
N TYR A 85 -4.05 -4.19 12.85
CA TYR A 85 -4.12 -5.49 13.52
C TYR A 85 -4.98 -6.48 12.74
N VAL A 86 -6.12 -6.03 12.20
CA VAL A 86 -6.97 -6.89 11.37
C VAL A 86 -6.22 -7.36 10.12
N ILE A 87 -5.49 -6.49 9.42
CA ILE A 87 -4.69 -6.92 8.26
C ILE A 87 -3.64 -7.97 8.67
N GLN A 88 -2.95 -7.77 9.80
CA GLN A 88 -1.97 -8.75 10.30
C GLN A 88 -2.64 -10.09 10.62
N CYS A 89 -3.80 -10.08 11.28
CA CYS A 89 -4.58 -11.29 11.54
C CYS A 89 -5.00 -11.98 10.24
N LEU A 90 -5.51 -11.24 9.25
CA LEU A 90 -5.94 -11.81 7.97
C LEU A 90 -4.77 -12.48 7.23
N LYS A 91 -3.58 -11.87 7.24
CA LYS A 91 -2.37 -12.48 6.68
C LYS A 91 -2.00 -13.79 7.39
N LEU A 92 -2.03 -13.81 8.72
CA LEU A 92 -1.77 -15.03 9.49
C LEU A 92 -2.79 -16.13 9.17
N LEU A 93 -4.07 -15.78 9.02
CA LEU A 93 -5.09 -16.74 8.61
C LEU A 93 -4.77 -17.34 7.24
N ASP A 94 -4.41 -16.51 6.25
CA ASP A 94 -4.04 -16.98 4.91
C ASP A 94 -2.80 -17.87 4.92
N GLU A 95 -1.75 -17.47 5.66
CA GLU A 95 -0.50 -18.22 5.80
C GLU A 95 -0.73 -19.61 6.40
N HIS A 96 -1.69 -19.72 7.33
CA HIS A 96 -2.06 -20.99 7.98
C HIS A 96 -3.21 -21.74 7.27
N GLY A 97 -3.69 -21.25 6.12
CA GLY A 97 -4.80 -21.86 5.39
C GLY A 97 -6.13 -21.86 6.16
N ILE A 98 -6.28 -20.94 7.12
CA ILE A 98 -7.49 -20.79 7.94
C ILE A 98 -8.46 -19.86 7.19
N PRO A 99 -9.74 -20.25 7.01
CA PRO A 99 -10.69 -19.41 6.31
C PRO A 99 -10.94 -18.11 7.07
N ARG A 100 -10.95 -17.00 6.33
CA ARG A 100 -11.27 -15.68 6.89
C ARG A 100 -12.75 -15.59 7.31
N PRO A 101 -13.06 -14.80 8.35
CA PRO A 101 -14.45 -14.48 8.70
C PRO A 101 -15.21 -13.90 7.51
N ASP A 102 -16.51 -14.22 7.39
CA ASP A 102 -17.33 -13.85 6.23
C ASP A 102 -17.30 -12.35 5.91
N GLY A 103 -17.35 -11.51 6.94
CA GLY A 103 -17.29 -10.06 6.79
C GLY A 103 -15.93 -9.49 6.37
N LEU A 104 -14.88 -10.30 6.20
CA LEU A 104 -13.53 -9.82 5.84
C LEU A 104 -12.96 -10.53 4.60
N ARG A 105 -13.77 -11.34 3.91
CA ARG A 105 -13.33 -12.10 2.72
C ARG A 105 -12.95 -11.21 1.54
N ASP A 106 -13.52 -10.02 1.46
CA ASP A 106 -13.35 -9.03 0.40
C ASP A 106 -12.13 -8.11 0.62
N ILE A 107 -11.47 -8.18 1.78
CA ILE A 107 -10.29 -7.37 2.07
C ILE A 107 -9.06 -7.99 1.38
N ASN A 108 -8.50 -7.31 0.39
CA ASN A 108 -7.26 -7.75 -0.23
C ASN A 108 -6.05 -7.45 0.69
N VAL A 109 -5.35 -8.50 1.14
CA VAL A 109 -4.14 -8.39 1.98
C VAL A 109 -2.89 -9.03 1.36
N GLU A 110 -3.00 -9.62 0.16
CA GLU A 110 -1.92 -10.40 -0.47
C GLU A 110 -0.64 -9.58 -0.67
N HIS A 111 -0.82 -8.31 -1.06
CA HIS A 111 0.26 -7.40 -1.39
C HIS A 111 0.33 -6.22 -0.42
N VAL A 112 -0.07 -6.40 0.83
CA VAL A 112 0.01 -5.32 1.83
C VAL A 112 1.38 -5.31 2.49
N GLN A 113 1.94 -4.15 2.82
CA GLN A 113 3.19 -3.98 3.56
C GLN A 113 2.88 -3.29 4.90
N LEU A 114 3.06 -3.98 6.03
CA LEU A 114 2.80 -3.48 7.39
C LEU A 114 3.87 -3.92 8.37
#